data_AF-E0NL97-F1
#
_entry.id   AF-E0NL97-F1
#
_cell.length_a   1.000
_cell.length_b   1.000
_cell.length_c   1.000
_cell.angle_alpha   90.00
_cell.angle_beta   90.00
_cell.angle_gamma   90.00
#
_symmetry.space_group_name_H-M   'P 1'
#
loop_
_entity.id
_entity.type
_entity.pdbx_description
1 polymer ?
#
loop_
_entity_poly.entity_id
_entity_poly.type
_entity_poly.pdbx_seq_one_letter_code
_entity_poly.pdbx_strand_id
1 'polypeptide(L)'
;MKSFKKSILFGVTLGVLILVTIKTFNIDPELVKKNYLWVAITIIALVAGINLGYNIIYMNKMKKLMPLFSQKRYKDFVTEVDKLLLKAKGNYLRSVLKINQSSAYINLDEFNKAENVLKSIDIGGLKSDDIQIIYWINMCTLKYNKKNFDGFRKSYEEGKKVFEKYKDNPHYRENIMRITMNAKVVEKKFDEAQEILDNLKETYKTEELKKEYDRLQKTLDDIKNKNK
;
A
#
# COMPACT_ATOMS: atom_id res chain seq x y z
N MET A 1 19.12 -2.49 -19.52
CA MET A 1 19.81 -1.56 -20.46
C MET A 1 19.31 -0.10 -20.39
N LYS A 2 18.00 0.19 -20.40
CA LYS A 2 17.47 1.58 -20.35
C LYS A 2 17.85 2.36 -19.07
N SER A 3 17.89 1.70 -17.92
CA SER A 3 18.33 2.29 -16.64
C SER A 3 19.84 2.55 -16.61
N PHE A 4 20.64 1.58 -17.06
CA PHE A 4 22.10 1.67 -17.10
C PHE A 4 22.60 2.84 -17.97
N LYS A 5 22.01 3.04 -19.16
CA LYS A 5 22.32 4.19 -20.03
C LYS A 5 21.98 5.53 -19.36
N LYS A 6 20.90 5.60 -18.57
CA LYS A 6 20.54 6.80 -17.80
C LYS A 6 21.50 7.06 -16.65
N SER A 7 21.98 6.02 -15.97
CA SER A 7 23.00 6.13 -14.91
C SER A 7 24.34 6.62 -15.45
N ILE A 8 24.78 6.13 -16.61
CA ILE A 8 25.99 6.62 -17.28
C ILE A 8 25.83 8.09 -17.68
N LEU A 9 24.71 8.43 -18.35
CA LEU A 9 24.44 9.80 -18.75
C LEU A 9 24.44 10.74 -17.54
N PHE A 10 23.78 10.36 -16.45
CA PHE A 10 23.76 11.13 -15.20
C PHE A 10 25.17 11.32 -14.63
N GLY A 11 25.99 10.27 -14.59
CA GLY A 11 27.37 10.35 -14.13
C GLY A 11 28.23 11.30 -14.97
N VAL A 12 28.09 11.25 -16.30
CA VAL A 12 28.79 12.17 -17.22
C VAL A 12 28.31 13.61 -17.02
N THR A 13 27.00 13.82 -16.90
CA THR A 13 26.44 15.16 -16.69
C THR A 13 26.92 15.75 -15.36
N LEU A 14 26.97 14.95 -14.30
CA LEU A 14 27.47 15.36 -12.99
C LEU A 14 28.97 15.70 -13.05
N GLY A 15 29.76 14.89 -13.76
CA GLY A 15 31.19 15.13 -13.96
C GLY A 15 31.47 16.45 -14.67
N VAL A 16 30.73 16.75 -15.74
CA VAL A 16 30.83 18.03 -16.46
C VAL A 16 30.43 19.20 -15.56
N LEU A 17 29.35 19.05 -14.78
CA LEU A 17 28.88 20.10 -13.89
C LEU A 17 29.91 20.41 -12.78
N ILE A 18 30.58 19.39 -12.24
CA ILE A 18 31.69 19.55 -11.29
C ILE A 18 32.86 20.30 -11.94
N LEU A 19 33.26 19.91 -13.16
CA LEU A 19 34.37 20.56 -13.88
C LEU A 19 34.09 22.04 -14.18
N VAL A 20 32.87 22.37 -14.62
CA VAL A 20 32.45 23.76 -14.85
C VAL A 20 32.48 24.54 -13.53
N THR A 21 31.99 23.97 -12.44
CA THR A 21 32.00 24.62 -11.11
C THR A 21 33.42 24.91 -10.63
N ILE A 22 34.34 23.95 -10.78
CA ILE A 22 35.76 24.13 -10.42
C ILE A 22 36.37 25.31 -11.20
N LYS A 23 36.10 25.38 -12.51
CA LYS A 23 36.66 26.41 -13.39
C LYS A 23 36.03 27.80 -13.14
N THR A 24 34.73 27.88 -12.90
CA THR A 24 34.04 29.16 -12.68
C THR A 24 34.41 29.78 -11.33
N PHE A 25 34.61 28.96 -10.29
CA PHE A 25 34.91 29.44 -8.94
C PHE A 25 36.40 29.39 -8.57
N ASN A 26 37.30 29.08 -9.52
CA ASN A 26 38.74 28.91 -9.29
C ASN A 26 39.07 28.00 -8.08
N ILE A 27 38.35 26.88 -7.95
CA ILE A 27 38.55 25.94 -6.85
C ILE A 27 39.84 25.16 -7.10
N ASP A 28 40.71 25.06 -6.09
CA ASP A 28 41.92 24.25 -6.17
C ASP A 28 41.57 22.77 -6.47
N PRO A 29 42.03 22.21 -7.60
CA PRO A 29 41.79 20.82 -7.98
C PRO A 29 42.29 19.80 -6.95
N GLU A 30 43.39 20.10 -6.24
CA GLU A 30 43.94 19.21 -5.21
C GLU A 30 43.01 19.12 -3.99
N LEU A 31 42.34 20.23 -3.65
CA LEU A 31 41.36 20.27 -2.56
C LEU A 31 40.14 19.39 -2.86
N VAL A 32 39.67 19.38 -4.10
CA VAL A 32 38.53 18.55 -4.54
C VAL A 32 38.90 17.08 -4.55
N LYS A 33 40.11 16.74 -5.02
CA LYS A 33 40.62 15.36 -5.04
C LYS A 33 40.79 14.81 -3.62
N LYS A 34 41.35 15.61 -2.71
CA LYS A 34 41.52 15.25 -1.29
C LYS A 34 40.20 14.99 -0.57
N ASN A 35 39.16 15.76 -0.89
CA ASN A 35 37.84 15.68 -0.23
C ASN A 35 36.77 14.96 -1.07
N TYR A 36 37.15 14.29 -2.16
CA TYR A 36 36.23 13.72 -3.14
C TYR A 36 35.18 12.81 -2.51
N LEU A 37 35.57 11.95 -1.56
CA LEU A 37 34.65 11.06 -0.85
C LEU A 37 33.59 11.84 -0.05
N TRP A 38 33.99 12.90 0.64
CA TRP A 38 33.05 13.75 1.39
C TRP A 38 32.09 14.52 0.47
N VAL A 39 32.57 15.00 -0.67
CA VAL A 39 31.73 15.64 -1.70
C VAL A 39 30.72 14.64 -2.26
N ALA A 40 31.16 13.42 -2.61
CA ALA A 40 30.29 12.37 -3.12
C ALA A 40 29.21 11.96 -2.10
N ILE A 41 29.58 11.74 -0.84
CA ILE A 41 28.64 11.43 0.25
C ILE A 41 27.61 12.56 0.40
N THR A 42 28.04 13.82 0.37
CA THR A 42 27.16 14.99 0.53
C THR A 42 26.13 15.06 -0.60
N ILE A 43 26.54 14.82 -1.85
CA ILE A 43 25.62 14.82 -3.00
C ILE A 43 24.60 13.67 -2.87
N ILE A 44 25.05 12.47 -2.51
CA ILE A 44 24.16 11.32 -2.31
C ILE A 44 23.15 11.61 -1.19
N ALA A 45 23.62 12.16 -0.07
CA ALA A 45 22.77 12.55 1.05
C ALA A 45 21.75 13.62 0.66
N LEU A 46 22.13 14.63 -0.13
CA LEU A 46 21.23 15.66 -0.64
C LEU A 46 20.13 15.05 -1.51
N VAL A 47 20.50 14.21 -2.49
CA VAL A 47 19.55 13.56 -3.39
C VAL A 47 18.59 12.64 -2.61
N ALA A 48 19.12 11.86 -1.67
CA ALA A 48 18.33 11.02 -0.78
C ALA A 48 17.37 11.87 0.08
N GLY A 49 17.86 12.97 0.65
CA GLY A 49 17.08 13.89 1.48
C GLY A 49 15.93 14.55 0.71
N ILE A 50 16.16 15.00 -0.52
CA ILE A 50 15.10 15.54 -1.39
C ILE A 50 14.03 14.48 -1.66
N ASN A 51 14.42 13.25 -1.98
CA ASN A 51 13.49 12.17 -2.26
C ASN A 51 12.69 11.75 -1.00
N LEU A 52 13.35 11.70 0.16
CA LEU A 52 12.70 11.44 1.45
C LEU A 52 11.70 12.55 1.81
N GLY A 53 12.12 13.81 1.70
CA GLY A 53 11.26 14.97 1.95
C GLY A 53 10.04 14.99 1.04
N TYR A 54 10.22 14.68 -0.25
CA TYR A 54 9.12 14.55 -1.21
C TYR A 54 8.09 13.49 -0.76
N ASN A 55 8.54 12.30 -0.37
CA ASN A 55 7.66 11.23 0.11
C ASN A 55 6.95 11.61 1.43
N ILE A 56 7.65 12.27 2.36
CA ILE A 56 7.08 12.75 3.63
C ILE A 56 5.96 13.77 3.38
N ILE A 57 6.17 14.71 2.45
CA ILE A 57 5.14 15.70 2.06
C ILE A 57 3.89 14.99 1.57
N TYR A 58 4.02 13.98 0.71
CA TYR A 58 2.86 13.23 0.21
C TYR A 58 2.18 12.39 1.29
N MET A 59 2.94 11.79 2.20
CA MET A 59 2.36 11.09 3.34
C MET A 59 1.55 12.04 4.22
N ASN A 60 2.03 13.27 4.45
CA ASN A 60 1.28 14.29 5.18
C ASN A 60 0.02 14.75 4.43
N LYS A 61 0.09 14.88 3.10
CA LYS A 61 -1.12 15.13 2.28
C LYS A 61 -2.12 14.00 2.42
N MET A 62 -1.68 12.75 2.36
CA MET A 62 -2.53 11.56 2.52
C MET A 62 -3.19 11.53 3.91
N LYS A 63 -2.44 11.82 4.98
CA LYS A 63 -2.96 11.91 6.35
C LYS A 63 -4.08 12.95 6.47
N LYS A 64 -3.97 14.10 5.80
CA LYS A 64 -5.03 15.12 5.77
C LYS A 64 -6.31 14.66 5.07
N LEU A 65 -6.24 13.63 4.23
CA LEU A 65 -7.42 13.04 3.57
C LEU A 65 -8.09 11.95 4.41
N MET A 66 -7.43 11.41 5.43
CA MET A 66 -7.99 10.34 6.28
C MET A 66 -9.32 10.70 6.96
N PRO A 67 -9.57 11.95 7.41
CA PRO A 67 -10.87 12.34 7.91
C PRO A 67 -12.01 12.10 6.91
N LEU A 68 -11.79 12.30 5.60
CA LEU A 68 -12.80 12.01 4.58
C LEU A 68 -13.14 10.51 4.55
N PHE A 69 -12.12 9.66 4.72
CA PHE A 69 -12.30 8.21 4.78
C PHE A 69 -13.10 7.80 6.02
N SER A 70 -12.70 8.27 7.22
CA SER A 70 -13.39 7.98 8.48
C SER A 70 -14.84 8.49 8.51
N GLN A 71 -15.12 9.61 7.82
CA GLN A 71 -16.47 10.15 7.66
C GLN A 71 -17.26 9.46 6.55
N LYS A 72 -16.74 8.39 5.94
CA LYS A 72 -17.35 7.64 4.83
C LYS A 72 -17.60 8.48 3.58
N ARG A 73 -16.91 9.61 3.44
CA ARG A 73 -16.92 10.48 2.26
C ARG A 73 -15.97 9.94 1.19
N TYR A 74 -16.19 8.69 0.80
CA TYR A 74 -15.28 7.94 -0.06
C TYR A 74 -15.15 8.54 -1.46
N LYS A 75 -16.22 9.14 -2.01
CA LYS A 75 -16.16 9.83 -3.32
C LYS A 75 -15.24 11.06 -3.29
N ASP A 76 -15.34 11.85 -2.23
CA ASP A 76 -14.48 13.03 -2.02
C ASP A 76 -13.03 12.60 -1.81
N PHE A 77 -12.83 11.54 -1.02
CA PHE A 77 -11.52 10.95 -0.80
C PHE A 77 -10.86 10.50 -2.11
N VAL A 78 -11.58 9.76 -2.95
CA VAL A 78 -11.09 9.31 -4.27
C VAL A 78 -10.71 10.52 -5.13
N THR A 79 -11.55 11.55 -5.16
CA THR A 79 -11.32 12.78 -5.94
C THR A 79 -10.03 13.49 -5.50
N GLU A 80 -9.80 13.60 -4.19
CA GLU A 80 -8.58 14.22 -3.67
C GLU A 80 -7.34 13.35 -3.91
N VAL A 81 -7.45 12.02 -3.80
CA VAL A 81 -6.36 11.11 -4.13
C VAL A 81 -6.00 11.16 -5.63
N ASP A 82 -6.98 11.30 -6.52
CA ASP A 82 -6.74 11.48 -7.96
C ASP A 82 -5.91 12.74 -8.24
N LYS A 83 -6.22 13.86 -7.57
CA LYS A 83 -5.42 15.10 -7.66
C LYS A 83 -3.97 14.87 -7.20
N LEU A 84 -3.74 14.06 -6.17
CA LEU A 84 -2.40 13.68 -5.74
C LEU A 84 -1.71 12.80 -6.78
N LEU A 85 -2.41 11.81 -7.33
CA LEU A 85 -1.88 10.89 -8.34
C LEU A 85 -1.46 11.59 -9.64
N LEU A 86 -2.12 12.67 -10.04
CA LEU A 86 -1.72 13.47 -11.21
C LEU A 86 -0.32 14.09 -11.04
N LYS A 87 0.06 14.43 -9.81
CA LYS A 87 1.33 15.12 -9.50
C LYS A 87 2.40 14.17 -8.92
N ALA A 88 1.99 13.01 -8.43
CA ALA A 88 2.87 12.03 -7.79
C ALA A 88 3.82 11.39 -8.79
N LYS A 89 5.12 11.50 -8.52
CA LYS A 89 6.20 10.84 -9.26
C LYS A 89 6.71 9.62 -8.49
N GLY A 90 7.19 8.64 -9.23
CA GLY A 90 7.77 7.41 -8.68
C GLY A 90 6.74 6.31 -8.44
N ASN A 91 7.12 5.07 -8.77
CA ASN A 91 6.22 3.92 -8.70
C ASN A 91 5.77 3.65 -7.27
N TYR A 92 6.69 3.69 -6.30
CA TYR A 92 6.38 3.42 -4.89
C TYR A 92 5.26 4.33 -4.36
N LEU A 93 5.45 5.65 -4.44
CA LEU A 93 4.46 6.62 -3.96
C LEU A 93 3.10 6.46 -4.66
N ARG A 94 3.12 6.27 -5.99
CA ARG A 94 1.88 6.06 -6.76
C ARG A 94 1.17 4.78 -6.34
N SER A 95 1.90 3.70 -6.08
CA SER A 95 1.32 2.45 -5.57
C SER A 95 0.69 2.63 -4.20
N VAL A 96 1.34 3.35 -3.27
CA VAL A 96 0.78 3.66 -1.95
C VAL A 96 -0.53 4.43 -2.08
N LEU A 97 -0.58 5.47 -2.92
CA LEU A 97 -1.80 6.24 -3.17
C LEU A 97 -2.92 5.37 -3.77
N LYS A 98 -2.59 4.55 -4.78
CA LYS A 98 -3.53 3.62 -5.42
C LYS A 98 -4.08 2.56 -4.46
N ILE A 99 -3.25 2.00 -3.58
CA ILE A 99 -3.69 1.05 -2.56
C ILE A 99 -4.73 1.70 -1.65
N ASN A 100 -4.47 2.90 -1.15
CA ASN A 100 -5.44 3.63 -0.33
C ASN A 100 -6.72 3.95 -1.10
N GLN A 101 -6.60 4.39 -2.36
CA GLN A 101 -7.75 4.65 -3.24
C GLN A 101 -8.61 3.41 -3.45
N SER A 102 -7.98 2.24 -3.63
CA SER A 102 -8.71 0.98 -3.84
C SER A 102 -9.60 0.61 -2.65
N SER A 103 -9.18 0.92 -1.41
CA SER A 103 -10.02 0.73 -0.22
C SER A 103 -11.30 1.58 -0.27
N ALA A 104 -11.20 2.83 -0.74
CA ALA A 104 -12.36 3.69 -0.92
C ALA A 104 -13.31 3.15 -2.03
N TYR A 105 -12.76 2.63 -3.13
CA TYR A 105 -13.57 1.97 -4.16
C TYR A 105 -14.28 0.70 -3.67
N ILE A 106 -13.62 -0.10 -2.82
CA ILE A 106 -14.26 -1.28 -2.19
C ILE A 106 -15.44 -0.84 -1.32
N ASN A 107 -15.29 0.21 -0.53
CA ASN A 107 -16.36 0.74 0.33
C ASN A 107 -17.51 1.43 -0.44
N LEU A 108 -17.28 1.79 -1.71
CA LEU A 108 -18.30 2.30 -2.62
C LEU A 108 -18.96 1.21 -3.46
N ASP A 109 -18.62 -0.06 -3.22
CA ASP A 109 -18.99 -1.22 -4.06
C ASP A 109 -18.56 -1.07 -5.54
N GLU A 110 -17.61 -0.18 -5.84
CA GLU A 110 -17.04 0.03 -7.18
C GLU A 110 -15.93 -1.00 -7.46
N PHE A 111 -16.26 -2.29 -7.30
CA PHE A 111 -15.29 -3.38 -7.27
C PHE A 111 -14.43 -3.50 -8.54
N ASN A 112 -14.99 -3.20 -9.72
CA ASN A 112 -14.21 -3.23 -10.96
C ASN A 112 -13.14 -2.13 -11.00
N LYS A 113 -13.42 -0.94 -10.44
CA LYS A 113 -12.41 0.12 -10.34
C LYS A 113 -11.33 -0.26 -9.33
N ALA A 114 -11.72 -0.77 -8.15
CA ALA A 114 -10.78 -1.28 -7.16
C ALA A 114 -9.84 -2.35 -7.75
N GLU A 115 -10.41 -3.31 -8.48
CA GLU A 115 -9.66 -4.38 -9.13
C GLU A 115 -8.66 -3.85 -10.16
N ASN A 116 -9.09 -2.95 -11.03
CA ASN A 116 -8.24 -2.36 -12.05
C ASN A 116 -7.08 -1.56 -11.43
N VAL A 117 -7.36 -0.79 -10.37
CA VAL A 117 -6.35 -0.03 -9.64
C VAL A 117 -5.32 -0.97 -9.02
N LEU A 118 -5.76 -2.00 -8.30
CA LEU A 118 -4.86 -2.95 -7.63
C LEU A 118 -4.05 -3.79 -8.64
N LYS A 119 -4.64 -4.23 -9.76
CA LYS A 119 -3.91 -4.95 -10.82
C LYS A 119 -2.85 -4.10 -11.52
N SER A 120 -3.00 -2.78 -11.50
CA SER A 120 -2.01 -1.86 -12.09
C SER A 120 -0.75 -1.67 -11.25
N ILE A 121 -0.65 -2.33 -10.09
CA ILE A 121 0.46 -2.21 -9.14
C ILE A 121 1.40 -3.39 -9.33
N ASP A 122 2.67 -3.10 -9.56
CA ASP A 122 3.75 -4.08 -9.45
C ASP A 122 4.05 -4.32 -7.96
N ILE A 123 3.37 -5.32 -7.39
CA ILE A 123 3.53 -5.69 -5.98
C ILE A 123 4.92 -6.26 -5.68
N GLY A 124 5.52 -7.01 -6.61
CA GLY A 124 6.87 -7.55 -6.48
C GLY A 124 7.96 -6.46 -6.43
N GLY A 125 7.69 -5.32 -7.07
CA GLY A 125 8.53 -4.13 -6.99
C GLY A 125 8.45 -3.37 -5.65
N LEU A 126 7.47 -3.65 -4.79
CA LEU A 126 7.31 -2.99 -3.50
C LEU A 126 8.09 -3.74 -2.42
N LYS A 127 9.27 -3.23 -2.04
CA LYS A 127 10.12 -3.86 -1.00
C LYS A 127 9.61 -3.74 0.44
N SER A 128 8.54 -2.98 0.68
CA SER A 128 8.02 -2.72 2.03
C SER A 128 6.82 -3.60 2.31
N ASP A 129 6.97 -4.52 3.26
CA ASP A 129 5.91 -5.44 3.66
C ASP A 129 4.70 -4.70 4.27
N ASP A 130 4.90 -3.53 4.90
CA ASP A 130 3.81 -2.67 5.44
C ASP A 130 2.86 -2.16 4.36
N ILE A 131 3.33 -2.03 3.12
CA ILE A 131 2.49 -1.65 1.98
C ILE A 131 1.89 -2.90 1.33
N GLN A 132 2.64 -4.00 1.29
CA GLN A 132 2.15 -5.26 0.75
C GLN A 132 0.98 -5.81 1.58
N ILE A 133 1.01 -5.69 2.90
CA ILE A 133 -0.09 -6.15 3.76
C ILE A 133 -1.41 -5.47 3.39
N ILE A 134 -1.40 -4.15 3.20
CA ILE A 134 -2.60 -3.39 2.83
C ILE A 134 -3.08 -3.78 1.42
N TYR A 135 -2.15 -4.00 0.49
CA TYR A 135 -2.48 -4.49 -0.85
C TYR A 135 -3.22 -5.83 -0.79
N TRP A 136 -2.66 -6.81 -0.06
CA TRP A 136 -3.25 -8.15 0.03
C TRP A 136 -4.56 -8.15 0.83
N ILE A 137 -4.68 -7.32 1.86
CA ILE A 137 -5.95 -7.08 2.56
C ILE A 137 -7.01 -6.59 1.56
N ASN A 138 -6.71 -5.54 0.81
CA ASN A 138 -7.67 -4.98 -0.15
C ASN A 138 -8.02 -5.98 -1.25
N MET A 139 -7.05 -6.76 -1.73
CA MET A 139 -7.31 -7.76 -2.77
C MET A 139 -8.18 -8.91 -2.27
N CYS A 140 -7.91 -9.43 -1.06
CA CYS A 140 -8.75 -10.46 -0.45
C CYS A 140 -10.17 -9.94 -0.21
N THR A 141 -10.33 -8.78 0.42
CA THR A 141 -11.65 -8.17 0.69
C THR A 141 -12.42 -7.94 -0.60
N LEU A 142 -11.78 -7.37 -1.62
CA LEU A 142 -12.37 -7.18 -2.94
C LEU A 142 -12.87 -8.49 -3.56
N LYS A 143 -12.03 -9.53 -3.57
CA LYS A 143 -12.37 -10.82 -4.21
C LYS A 143 -13.48 -11.53 -3.47
N TYR A 144 -13.47 -11.47 -2.14
CA TYR A 144 -14.53 -12.01 -1.30
C TYR A 144 -15.86 -11.31 -1.55
N ASN A 145 -15.89 -9.97 -1.56
CA ASN A 145 -17.11 -9.19 -1.81
C ASN A 145 -17.69 -9.42 -3.21
N LYS A 146 -16.82 -9.64 -4.22
CA LYS A 146 -17.24 -10.05 -5.57
C LYS A 146 -17.72 -11.51 -5.66
N LYS A 147 -17.68 -12.28 -4.57
CA LYS A 147 -17.90 -13.74 -4.54
C LYS A 147 -16.98 -14.51 -5.49
N ASN A 148 -15.82 -13.94 -5.82
CA ASN A 148 -14.79 -14.59 -6.61
C ASN A 148 -13.86 -15.38 -5.68
N PHE A 149 -14.34 -16.54 -5.23
CA PHE A 149 -13.65 -17.33 -4.22
C PHE A 149 -12.32 -17.94 -4.70
N ASP A 150 -12.19 -18.26 -5.98
CA ASP A 150 -10.90 -18.72 -6.53
C ASP A 150 -9.86 -17.60 -6.54
N GLY A 151 -10.26 -16.40 -6.95
CA GLY A 151 -9.42 -15.22 -6.87
C GLY A 151 -9.08 -14.83 -5.42
N PHE A 152 -10.01 -15.04 -4.49
CA PHE A 152 -9.75 -14.88 -3.06
C PHE A 152 -8.68 -15.87 -2.59
N ARG A 153 -8.82 -17.18 -2.85
CA ARG A 153 -7.84 -18.21 -2.45
C ARG A 153 -6.45 -17.88 -2.98
N LYS A 154 -6.35 -17.51 -4.26
CA LYS A 154 -5.08 -17.10 -4.86
C LYS A 154 -4.45 -15.92 -4.13
N SER A 155 -5.24 -14.86 -3.88
CA SER A 155 -4.75 -13.64 -3.22
C SER A 155 -4.37 -13.91 -1.76
N TYR A 156 -5.12 -14.80 -1.08
CA TYR A 156 -4.84 -15.21 0.28
C TYR A 156 -3.52 -15.95 0.39
N GLU A 157 -3.28 -16.91 -0.51
CA GLU A 157 -2.03 -17.68 -0.53
C GLU A 157 -0.83 -16.82 -0.92
N GLU A 158 -0.95 -15.94 -1.93
CA GLU A 158 0.10 -15.00 -2.31
C GLU A 158 0.45 -14.01 -1.17
N GLY A 159 -0.55 -13.59 -0.39
CA GLY A 159 -0.38 -12.69 0.76
C GLY A 159 0.03 -13.39 2.06
N LYS A 160 -0.01 -14.73 2.14
CA LYS A 160 0.07 -15.50 3.39
C LYS A 160 1.31 -15.22 4.23
N LYS A 161 2.48 -15.15 3.60
CA LYS A 161 3.74 -14.82 4.30
C LYS A 161 3.67 -13.45 4.97
N VAL A 162 3.04 -12.49 4.31
CA VAL A 162 2.86 -11.14 4.85
C VAL A 162 1.82 -11.15 5.98
N PHE A 163 0.70 -11.86 5.81
CA PHE A 163 -0.29 -12.01 6.88
C PHE A 163 0.32 -12.62 8.15
N GLU A 164 1.11 -13.68 8.02
CA GLU A 164 1.76 -14.34 9.16
C GLU A 164 2.71 -13.39 9.89
N LYS A 165 3.50 -12.61 9.13
CA LYS A 165 4.43 -11.62 9.71
C LYS A 165 3.71 -10.53 10.52
N TYR A 166 2.50 -10.13 10.12
CA TYR A 166 1.75 -9.03 10.73
C TYR A 166 0.56 -9.48 11.60
N LYS A 167 0.39 -10.79 11.83
CA LYS A 167 -0.79 -11.33 12.52
C LYS A 167 -1.02 -10.74 13.92
N ASP A 168 0.05 -10.39 14.63
CA ASP A 168 -0.01 -9.82 15.98
C ASP A 168 0.12 -8.29 15.98
N ASN A 169 0.26 -7.66 14.80
CA ASN A 169 0.36 -6.21 14.70
C ASN A 169 -1.02 -5.57 14.97
N PRO A 170 -1.16 -4.67 15.97
CA PRO A 170 -2.46 -4.12 16.36
C PRO A 170 -3.15 -3.31 15.26
N HIS A 171 -2.41 -2.79 14.27
CA HIS A 171 -2.99 -2.05 13.15
C HIS A 171 -3.62 -2.95 12.09
N TYR A 172 -3.19 -4.23 11.99
CA TYR A 172 -3.61 -5.14 10.92
C TYR A 172 -4.31 -6.40 11.43
N ARG A 173 -4.12 -6.76 12.71
CA ARG A 173 -4.63 -7.99 13.32
C ARG A 173 -6.12 -8.20 13.06
N GLU A 174 -6.94 -7.17 13.25
CA GLU A 174 -8.38 -7.21 12.98
C GLU A 174 -8.68 -7.62 11.52
N ASN A 175 -8.06 -6.93 10.55
CA ASN A 175 -8.25 -7.20 9.13
C ASN A 175 -7.75 -8.61 8.75
N ILE A 176 -6.61 -9.05 9.30
CA ILE A 176 -6.05 -10.38 9.05
C ILE A 176 -6.97 -11.46 9.61
N MET A 177 -7.54 -11.26 10.80
CA MET A 177 -8.54 -12.17 11.38
C MET A 177 -9.78 -12.26 10.50
N ARG A 178 -10.30 -11.13 10.00
CA ARG A 178 -11.44 -11.13 9.06
C ARG A 178 -11.15 -11.90 7.77
N ILE A 179 -9.97 -11.71 7.18
CA ILE A 179 -9.57 -12.45 5.98
C ILE A 179 -9.42 -13.94 6.28
N THR A 180 -8.87 -14.28 7.44
CA THR A 180 -8.72 -15.68 7.88
C THR A 180 -10.09 -16.33 8.07
N MET A 181 -11.05 -15.63 8.69
CA MET A 181 -12.44 -16.06 8.80
C MET A 181 -13.06 -16.30 7.42
N ASN A 182 -12.91 -15.35 6.49
CA ASN A 182 -13.37 -15.49 5.11
C ASN A 182 -12.75 -16.70 4.41
N ALA A 183 -11.48 -17.02 4.67
CA ALA A 183 -10.85 -18.23 4.17
C ALA A 183 -11.52 -19.51 4.70
N LYS A 184 -11.87 -19.56 5.99
CA LYS A 184 -12.64 -20.66 6.57
C LYS A 184 -14.02 -20.81 5.94
N VAL A 185 -14.71 -19.69 5.66
CA VAL A 185 -15.99 -19.71 4.93
C VAL A 185 -15.81 -20.31 3.53
N VAL A 186 -14.78 -19.89 2.80
CA VAL A 186 -14.46 -20.39 1.45
C VAL A 186 -14.05 -21.87 1.45
N GLU A 187 -13.50 -22.37 2.55
CA GLU A 187 -13.19 -23.78 2.80
C GLU A 187 -14.41 -24.58 3.35
N LYS A 188 -15.57 -23.95 3.50
CA LYS A 188 -16.79 -24.51 4.11
C LYS A 188 -16.61 -24.96 5.57
N LYS A 189 -15.60 -24.45 6.27
CA LYS A 189 -15.35 -24.66 7.70
C LYS A 189 -16.12 -23.61 8.51
N PHE A 190 -17.44 -23.71 8.47
CA PHE A 190 -18.32 -22.65 9.00
C PHE A 190 -18.21 -22.48 10.52
N ASP A 191 -17.95 -23.56 11.26
CA ASP A 191 -17.83 -23.48 12.72
C ASP A 191 -16.51 -22.79 13.12
N GLU A 192 -15.39 -23.08 12.43
CA GLU A 192 -14.14 -22.33 12.60
C GLU A 192 -14.29 -20.85 12.19
N ALA A 193 -15.07 -20.57 11.14
CA ALA A 193 -15.36 -19.18 10.74
C ALA A 193 -16.17 -18.44 11.82
N GLN A 194 -17.15 -19.12 12.43
CA GLN A 194 -17.97 -18.57 13.50
C GLN A 194 -17.12 -18.25 14.74
N GLU A 195 -16.24 -19.17 15.16
CA GLU A 195 -15.34 -18.95 16.30
C GLU A 195 -14.47 -17.70 16.10
N ILE A 196 -13.91 -17.51 14.91
CA ILE A 196 -13.11 -16.31 14.59
C ILE A 196 -13.99 -15.05 14.63
N LEU A 197 -15.22 -15.10 14.11
CA LEU A 197 -16.14 -13.97 14.13
C LEU A 197 -16.54 -13.58 15.56
N ASP A 198 -16.75 -14.56 16.44
CA ASP A 198 -17.08 -14.31 17.84
C ASP A 198 -15.89 -13.68 18.57
N ASN A 199 -14.67 -14.17 18.32
CA ASN A 199 -13.44 -13.56 18.83
C ASN A 199 -13.27 -12.10 18.35
N LEU A 200 -13.58 -11.83 17.08
CA LEU A 200 -13.57 -10.46 16.53
C LEU A 200 -14.54 -9.54 17.28
N LYS A 201 -15.79 -9.99 17.52
CA LYS A 201 -16.81 -9.22 18.26
C LYS A 201 -16.41 -8.97 19.72
N GLU A 202 -15.76 -9.93 20.36
CA GLU A 202 -15.28 -9.80 21.74
C GLU A 202 -14.09 -8.86 21.84
N THR A 203 -13.17 -8.91 20.88
CA THR A 203 -11.91 -8.15 20.90
C THR A 203 -12.12 -6.70 20.46
N TYR A 204 -12.90 -6.46 19.41
CA TYR A 204 -13.01 -5.14 18.76
C TYR A 204 -14.42 -4.58 18.89
N LYS A 205 -14.62 -3.66 19.85
CA LYS A 205 -15.95 -3.20 20.28
C LYS A 205 -16.36 -1.82 19.75
N THR A 206 -15.74 -1.33 18.68
CA THR A 206 -16.15 -0.04 18.11
C THR A 206 -17.49 -0.18 17.40
N GLU A 207 -18.35 0.85 17.48
CA GLU A 207 -19.67 0.80 16.83
C GLU A 207 -19.61 0.67 15.31
N GLU A 208 -18.52 1.14 14.70
CA GLU A 208 -18.29 0.95 13.27
C GLU A 208 -18.09 -0.53 12.92
N LEU A 209 -17.28 -1.24 13.71
CA LEU A 209 -16.97 -2.66 13.46
C LEU A 209 -18.15 -3.57 13.83
N LYS A 210 -18.95 -3.21 14.84
CA LYS A 210 -20.14 -3.99 15.21
C LYS A 210 -21.10 -4.17 14.03
N LYS A 211 -21.41 -3.09 13.30
CA LYS A 211 -22.27 -3.15 12.10
C LYS A 211 -21.67 -4.01 11.00
N GLU A 212 -20.35 -4.02 10.87
CA GLU A 212 -19.65 -4.86 9.90
C GLU A 212 -19.70 -6.33 10.32
N TYR A 213 -19.53 -6.64 11.60
CA TYR A 213 -19.63 -8.00 12.12
C TYR A 213 -21.05 -8.57 12.03
N ASP A 214 -22.08 -7.75 12.20
CA ASP A 214 -23.47 -8.15 11.97
C ASP A 214 -23.71 -8.51 10.50
N ARG A 215 -23.10 -7.76 9.56
CA ARG A 215 -23.14 -8.08 8.12
C ARG A 215 -22.40 -9.36 7.79
N LEU A 216 -21.23 -9.58 8.41
CA LEU A 216 -20.46 -10.81 8.25
C LEU A 216 -21.22 -12.02 8.80
N GLN A 217 -21.88 -11.88 9.97
CA GLN A 217 -22.74 -12.92 10.54
C GLN A 217 -23.85 -13.31 9.57
N LYS A 218 -24.61 -12.33 9.07
CA LYS A 218 -25.67 -12.58 8.10
C LYS A 218 -25.15 -13.28 6.85
N THR A 219 -23.99 -12.85 6.34
CA THR A 219 -23.35 -13.45 5.16
C THR A 219 -22.96 -14.91 5.42
N LEU A 220 -22.40 -15.20 6.59
CA LEU A 220 -22.03 -16.55 7.01
C LEU A 220 -23.28 -17.46 7.10
N ASP A 221 -24.34 -16.98 7.74
CA ASP A 221 -25.60 -17.72 7.88
C ASP A 221 -26.23 -18.02 6.52
N ASP A 222 -26.28 -17.03 5.62
CA ASP A 222 -26.78 -17.17 4.26
C ASP A 222 -25.99 -18.21 3.45
N ILE A 223 -24.65 -18.22 3.58
CA ILE A 223 -23.79 -19.20 2.90
C ILE A 223 -23.97 -20.60 3.51
N LYS A 224 -24.03 -20.71 4.84
CA LYS A 224 -24.23 -21.98 5.55
C LYS A 224 -25.56 -22.62 5.15
N ASN A 225 -26.64 -21.83 5.08
CA ASN A 225 -27.96 -22.30 4.69
C ASN A 225 -28.03 -22.75 3.22
N LYS A 226 -27.26 -22.16 2.31
CA LYS A 226 -27.19 -22.57 0.89
C LYS A 226 -26.31 -23.81 0.64
N ASN A 227 -25.52 -24.22 1.63
CA ASN A 227 -24.61 -25.37 1.55
C ASN A 227 -25.06 -26.55 2.45
N LYS A 228 -26.24 -26.44 3.08
CA LYS A 228 -26.96 -27.58 3.66
C LYS A 228 -27.75 -28.28 2.57
#